data_AF-A0AAD8BSR5-F1
#
_entry.id   AF-A0AAD8BSR5-F1
#
_cell.length_a   1.000
_cell.length_b   1.000
_cell.length_c   1.000
_cell.angle_alpha   90.00
_cell.angle_beta   90.00
_cell.angle_gamma   90.00
#
_symmetry.space_group_name_H-M   'P 1'
#
loop_
_entity.id
_entity.type
_entity.pdbx_description
1 polymer ?
#
loop_
_entity_poly.entity_id
_entity_poly.type
_entity_poly.pdbx_seq_one_letter_code
_entity_poly.pdbx_strand_id
1 'polypeptide(L)'
;MLVRSQSSLCTTICTKGKFCLEDDCKPCPSGTFTANDDHTENYCKKWTSKPVKNSVIIENGTSTSDIIWGCDVGFERKNISNDGSWDCVKVTSTSPPSSSPMPPKTTSTTVTSVGTETTASPSTSQESDSSLYIGLTFGLTLIALLLIIFFVLWRLKKLTCILKRSGSLTETEEQLPENKQPLFQMPVKNNPELTKLYYTIVDVIGLDDCVTMFRFIHDESGKFNKNIFPFTKKKCIKSFQSWESLNAKENHCKLIADALETIGYKLPPNNDFKDPVLLNISLGEMKQLNNVYMKFLLKLAPLLGPEIDTLINFLDLRSRYEILRSGKKDKDFMKCIGKWSYKYPYNPNDTDWHPLSIIKRKLEEMELTNVVEHYDSLAEEVTNALKNYFDLKRIFYLFIQIIGHEKCDEFFKSVEFEDELVLTSASQCMDTFVNWKKRHSDESHIEKILKFLWDHGHREVLPPDFKDTWKVIEILSTIVGNLSLINHESTIELEVSDNSHNSL
;
A
#
# COMPACT_ATOMS: atom_id res chain seq x y z
N MET A 1 14.16 -2.98 14.48
CA MET A 1 13.38 -4.23 14.30
C MET A 1 12.14 -4.20 15.18
N LEU A 2 11.05 -4.82 14.74
CA LEU A 2 9.99 -5.36 15.60
C LEU A 2 10.16 -6.87 15.56
N VAL A 3 10.39 -7.51 16.70
CA VAL A 3 10.44 -8.98 16.79
C VAL A 3 9.03 -9.45 17.09
N ARG A 4 8.23 -9.72 16.05
CA ARG A 4 6.94 -10.39 16.20
C ARG A 4 7.16 -11.89 16.13
N SER A 5 7.13 -12.56 17.28
CA SER A 5 6.86 -14.00 17.34
C SER A 5 5.38 -14.23 17.07
N GLN A 6 5.04 -15.20 16.22
CA GLN A 6 3.68 -15.71 16.09
C GLN A 6 3.48 -16.78 17.18
N SER A 7 2.97 -16.40 18.35
CA SER A 7 2.54 -17.33 19.37
C SER A 7 1.34 -16.79 20.16
N SER A 8 0.69 -17.72 20.87
CA SER A 8 -0.44 -17.60 21.78
C SER A 8 -0.69 -16.23 22.43
N LEU A 9 -1.99 -15.92 22.62
CA LEU A 9 -2.43 -14.93 23.60
C LEU A 9 -1.76 -15.24 24.95
N CYS A 10 -0.92 -14.33 25.43
CA CYS A 10 -0.31 -14.47 26.73
C CYS A 10 -1.36 -14.30 27.84
N THR A 11 -1.34 -15.22 28.80
CA THR A 11 -2.21 -15.23 29.98
C THR A 11 -1.54 -14.63 31.22
N THR A 12 -0.20 -14.60 31.26
CA THR A 12 0.58 -14.03 32.36
C THR A 12 0.52 -12.50 32.38
N ILE A 13 0.15 -11.97 33.55
CA ILE A 13 0.06 -10.54 33.83
C ILE A 13 1.45 -10.00 34.21
N CYS A 14 1.93 -9.00 33.49
CA CYS A 14 3.24 -8.38 33.65
C CYS A 14 3.18 -6.98 34.28
N THR A 15 4.21 -6.66 35.05
CA THR A 15 4.48 -5.31 35.59
C THR A 15 5.20 -4.45 34.56
N LYS A 16 5.11 -3.11 34.71
CA LYS A 16 5.84 -2.15 33.88
C LYS A 16 7.34 -2.45 33.78
N GLY A 17 7.94 -2.12 32.64
CA GLY A 17 9.33 -2.49 32.33
C GLY A 17 9.53 -3.90 31.82
N LYS A 18 8.45 -4.66 31.57
CA LYS A 18 8.47 -6.00 31.00
C LYS A 18 7.49 -6.12 29.83
N PHE A 19 7.58 -7.20 29.08
CA PHE A 19 6.60 -7.66 28.10
C PHE A 19 6.41 -9.16 28.23
N CYS A 20 5.25 -9.68 27.85
CA CYS A 20 5.03 -11.11 27.88
C CYS A 20 5.59 -11.83 26.65
N LEU A 21 6.26 -12.96 26.87
CA LEU A 21 6.68 -13.90 25.85
C LEU A 21 6.56 -15.31 26.40
N GLU A 22 5.74 -16.15 25.75
CA GLU A 22 5.55 -17.57 26.12
C GLU A 22 5.12 -17.74 27.60
N ASP A 23 4.14 -16.93 28.02
CA ASP A 23 3.61 -16.85 29.40
C ASP A 23 4.65 -16.49 30.48
N ASP A 24 5.78 -15.89 30.12
CA ASP A 24 6.76 -15.30 31.05
C ASP A 24 7.01 -13.80 30.76
N CYS A 25 7.27 -13.03 31.82
CA CYS A 25 7.46 -11.58 31.75
C CYS A 25 8.94 -11.22 31.60
N LYS A 26 9.37 -10.99 30.36
CA LYS A 26 10.76 -10.61 30.01
C LYS A 26 10.97 -9.09 30.14
N PRO A 27 12.13 -8.61 30.59
CA PRO A 27 12.41 -7.18 30.69
C PRO A 27 12.46 -6.51 29.31
N CYS A 28 12.00 -5.26 29.21
CA CYS A 28 12.08 -4.49 27.96
C CYS A 28 13.53 -4.28 27.51
N PRO A 29 13.85 -4.51 26.22
CA PRO A 29 15.18 -4.20 25.68
C PRO A 29 15.44 -2.69 25.65
N SER A 30 16.72 -2.30 25.74
CA SER A 30 17.15 -0.90 25.67
C SER A 30 16.58 -0.18 24.45
N GLY A 31 16.09 1.06 24.64
CA GLY A 31 15.36 1.78 23.60
C GLY A 31 13.85 1.51 23.57
N THR A 32 13.32 0.76 24.53
CA THR A 32 11.89 0.43 24.63
C THR A 32 11.40 0.42 26.08
N PHE A 33 10.08 0.59 26.26
CA PHE A 33 9.42 0.67 27.56
C PHE A 33 8.01 0.08 27.57
N THR A 34 7.51 -0.25 28.76
CA THR A 34 6.08 -0.41 29.07
C THR A 34 5.79 0.36 30.35
N ALA A 35 4.75 1.21 30.34
CA ALA A 35 4.45 2.15 31.43
C ALA A 35 3.36 1.68 32.39
N ASN A 36 2.48 0.79 31.93
CA ASN A 36 1.38 0.26 32.72
C ASN A 36 1.86 -0.95 33.52
N ASP A 37 1.38 -1.07 34.75
CA ASP A 37 1.37 -2.35 35.47
C ASP A 37 0.15 -3.18 35.01
N ASP A 38 0.12 -4.45 35.40
CA ASP A 38 -0.95 -5.42 35.15
C ASP A 38 -1.37 -5.61 33.67
N HIS A 39 -0.39 -5.74 32.76
CA HIS A 39 -0.62 -5.86 31.32
C HIS A 39 -0.22 -7.23 30.74
N THR A 40 -0.85 -7.63 29.63
CA THR A 40 -0.48 -8.82 28.83
C THR A 40 0.21 -8.46 27.50
N GLU A 41 0.59 -7.18 27.29
CA GLU A 41 1.28 -6.73 26.06
C GLU A 41 2.52 -7.60 25.75
N ASN A 42 2.56 -8.20 24.55
CA ASN A 42 3.65 -9.06 24.10
C ASN A 42 4.78 -8.31 23.36
N TYR A 43 4.88 -7.00 23.58
CA TYR A 43 5.92 -6.12 23.05
C TYR A 43 6.13 -4.93 23.98
N CYS A 44 7.31 -4.30 23.90
CA CYS A 44 7.55 -2.99 24.50
C CYS A 44 7.44 -1.89 23.45
N LYS A 45 6.91 -0.73 23.84
CA LYS A 45 6.81 0.47 22.99
C LYS A 45 8.22 1.06 22.83
N LYS A 46 8.61 1.49 21.63
CA LYS A 46 9.90 2.16 21.46
C LYS A 46 9.88 3.53 22.12
N TRP A 47 11.04 4.00 22.58
CA TRP A 47 11.17 5.39 22.98
C TRP A 47 10.88 6.35 21.82
N THR A 48 10.30 7.50 22.14
CA THR A 48 10.02 8.59 21.22
C THR A 48 11.31 9.19 20.69
N SER A 49 11.47 9.12 19.36
CA SER A 49 12.54 9.80 18.62
C SER A 49 12.47 11.32 18.78
N LYS A 50 13.60 12.00 18.55
CA LYS A 50 13.70 13.48 18.59
C LYS A 50 12.55 14.14 17.80
N PRO A 51 11.64 14.90 18.44
CA PRO A 51 10.42 15.38 17.79
C PRO A 51 10.64 16.58 16.88
N VAL A 52 11.46 17.55 17.32
CA VAL A 52 11.69 18.82 16.59
C VAL A 52 13.15 19.28 16.62
N LYS A 53 13.49 20.24 15.75
CA LYS A 53 14.80 20.92 15.77
C LYS A 53 14.96 21.69 17.08
N ASN A 54 16.20 21.79 17.58
CA ASN A 54 16.50 22.42 18.88
C ASN A 54 15.80 21.79 20.09
N SER A 55 15.27 20.56 19.98
CA SER A 55 14.88 19.77 21.16
C SER A 55 16.05 18.97 21.74
N VAL A 56 16.06 18.83 23.06
CA VAL A 56 17.03 18.08 23.87
C VAL A 56 16.30 17.12 24.80
N ILE A 57 17.01 16.09 25.24
CA ILE A 57 16.51 15.15 26.25
C ILE A 57 16.58 15.84 27.62
N ILE A 58 15.43 16.00 28.27
CA ILE A 58 15.33 16.49 29.65
C ILE A 58 15.37 15.30 30.62
N GLU A 59 14.69 14.20 30.29
CA GLU A 59 14.71 12.96 31.06
C GLU A 59 14.98 11.78 30.13
N ASN A 60 15.97 10.94 30.48
CA ASN A 60 16.29 9.74 29.73
C ASN A 60 15.18 8.70 29.88
N GLY A 61 14.83 8.04 28.77
CA GLY A 61 13.92 6.91 28.79
C GLY A 61 14.47 5.76 29.63
N THR A 62 13.57 5.01 30.25
CA THR A 62 13.88 3.80 31.02
C THR A 62 13.13 2.60 30.42
N SER A 63 13.23 1.41 31.01
CA SER A 63 12.30 0.34 30.66
C SER A 63 10.86 0.66 31.06
N THR A 64 10.64 1.58 32.01
CA THR A 64 9.31 1.92 32.55
C THR A 64 8.71 3.23 32.03
N SER A 65 9.51 4.06 31.36
CA SER A 65 9.15 5.41 30.92
C SER A 65 9.78 5.76 29.58
N ASP A 66 9.12 6.64 28.83
CA ASP A 66 9.66 7.20 27.59
C ASP A 66 10.71 8.29 27.87
N ILE A 67 11.47 8.68 26.84
CA ILE A 67 12.30 9.88 26.82
C ILE A 67 11.40 11.12 26.91
N ILE A 68 11.68 12.01 27.88
CA ILE A 68 11.04 13.33 27.93
C ILE A 68 11.90 14.34 27.17
N TRP A 69 11.32 14.89 26.10
CA TRP A 69 11.91 15.94 25.29
C TRP A 69 11.42 17.33 25.71
N GLY A 70 12.32 18.31 25.62
CA GLY A 70 11.98 19.73 25.69
C GLY A 70 12.96 20.56 24.86
N CYS A 71 12.97 21.88 25.06
CA CYS A 71 13.76 22.78 24.23
C CYS A 71 15.16 23.05 24.78
N ASP A 72 16.11 23.23 23.87
CA ASP A 72 17.49 23.61 24.17
C ASP A 72 17.58 25.04 24.76
N VAL A 73 18.72 25.35 25.36
CA VAL A 73 18.95 26.65 26.01
C VAL A 73 18.80 27.79 25.00
N GLY A 74 17.90 28.74 25.30
CA GLY A 74 17.56 29.86 24.41
C GLY A 74 16.38 29.60 23.47
N PHE A 75 15.67 28.48 23.63
CA PHE A 75 14.43 28.16 22.92
C PHE A 75 13.26 27.91 23.88
N GLU A 76 12.06 28.31 23.49
CA GLU A 76 10.80 28.09 24.22
C GLU A 76 9.91 27.08 23.48
N ARG A 77 9.17 26.27 24.24
CA ARG A 77 8.20 25.32 23.68
C ARG A 77 6.92 26.06 23.31
N LYS A 78 6.55 26.01 22.03
CA LYS A 78 5.32 26.60 21.51
C LYS A 78 4.46 25.52 20.86
N ASN A 79 3.21 25.38 21.29
CA ASN A 79 2.26 24.48 20.65
C ASN A 79 1.89 25.06 19.27
N ILE A 80 1.94 24.24 18.23
CA ILE A 80 1.67 24.67 16.84
C ILE A 80 0.30 24.18 16.33
N SER A 81 -0.33 23.23 17.03
CA SER A 81 -1.67 22.72 16.74
C SER A 81 -2.37 22.16 17.98
N ASN A 82 -3.69 21.94 17.87
CA ASN A 82 -4.56 21.53 18.99
C ASN A 82 -4.46 20.03 19.35
N ASP A 83 -3.75 19.23 18.55
CA ASP A 83 -3.45 17.82 18.77
C ASP A 83 -2.30 17.57 19.79
N GLY A 84 -1.70 18.65 20.30
CA GLY A 84 -0.56 18.58 21.23
C GLY A 84 0.81 18.65 20.55
N SER A 85 0.88 18.83 19.23
CA SER A 85 2.16 19.03 18.53
C SER A 85 2.76 20.41 18.87
N TRP A 86 4.10 20.46 18.93
CA TRP A 86 4.85 21.59 19.49
C TRP A 86 6.23 21.72 18.82
N ASP A 87 6.77 22.94 18.84
CA ASP A 87 8.08 23.28 18.30
C ASP A 87 8.92 24.10 19.30
N CYS A 88 10.24 24.20 19.06
CA CYS A 88 11.19 24.99 19.83
C CYS A 88 11.55 26.30 19.11
N VAL A 89 10.88 27.38 19.52
CA VAL A 89 11.06 28.72 18.94
C VAL A 89 12.15 29.46 19.69
N LYS A 90 13.04 30.16 18.98
CA LYS A 90 14.12 30.92 19.62
C LYS A 90 13.56 32.07 20.44
N VAL A 91 13.92 32.16 21.71
CA VAL A 91 13.50 33.25 22.60
C VAL A 91 14.06 34.56 22.05
N THR A 92 13.17 35.45 21.63
CA THR A 92 13.56 36.76 21.12
C THR A 92 13.85 37.67 22.31
N SER A 93 15.13 37.72 22.69
CA SER A 93 15.63 38.64 23.73
C SER A 93 15.23 40.07 23.38
N THR A 94 14.16 40.56 23.99
CA THR A 94 13.71 41.94 23.84
C THR A 94 14.64 42.80 24.69
N SER A 95 15.66 43.36 24.05
CA SER A 95 16.64 44.23 24.70
C SER A 95 15.93 45.36 25.45
N PRO A 96 16.23 45.60 26.75
CA PRO A 96 15.84 46.86 27.36
C PRO A 96 16.50 48.03 26.61
N PRO A 97 15.86 49.22 26.56
CA PRO A 97 16.37 50.35 25.79
C PRO A 97 17.76 50.76 26.27
N SER A 98 18.68 50.87 25.32
CA SER A 98 20.08 51.21 25.55
C SER A 98 20.24 52.64 26.11
N SER A 99 20.91 52.76 27.25
CA SER A 99 21.57 53.98 27.69
C SER A 99 23.08 53.75 27.74
N SER A 100 23.80 54.36 26.80
CA SER A 100 25.26 54.40 26.68
C SER A 100 25.92 55.12 27.89
N PRO A 101 27.22 54.93 28.20
CA PRO A 101 28.32 55.27 27.28
C PRO A 101 29.53 54.31 27.20
N MET A 102 30.24 54.45 26.06
CA MET A 102 31.65 54.09 25.74
C MET A 102 32.71 54.52 26.80
N PRO A 103 34.02 54.17 26.69
CA PRO A 103 34.79 53.39 25.67
C PRO A 103 35.54 52.19 26.36
N PRO A 104 36.78 51.72 26.05
CA PRO A 104 37.69 51.90 24.90
C PRO A 104 38.43 50.65 24.32
N LYS A 105 38.49 50.60 22.97
CA LYS A 105 39.71 50.46 22.13
C LYS A 105 40.74 49.33 22.41
N THR A 106 40.90 48.41 21.45
CA THR A 106 42.18 47.71 21.19
C THR A 106 42.43 47.61 19.68
N THR A 107 43.67 47.88 19.27
CA THR A 107 44.15 47.90 17.88
C THR A 107 44.68 46.53 17.46
N SER A 108 44.55 46.16 16.18
CA SER A 108 45.51 45.25 15.51
C SER A 108 45.50 45.46 14.00
N THR A 109 46.63 45.15 13.33
CA THR A 109 47.03 45.77 12.05
C THR A 109 47.61 44.74 11.06
N THR A 110 47.51 45.01 9.75
CA THR A 110 48.35 44.42 8.66
C THR A 110 48.12 42.92 8.33
N VAL A 111 48.44 42.35 7.15
CA VAL A 111 49.24 42.78 5.97
C VAL A 111 48.56 42.36 4.64
N THR A 112 48.79 43.13 3.56
CA THR A 112 48.47 42.82 2.16
C THR A 112 49.51 41.88 1.50
N SER A 113 49.10 40.99 0.59
CA SER A 113 50.02 40.38 -0.37
C SER A 113 49.39 40.26 -1.77
N VAL A 114 50.15 40.63 -2.79
CA VAL A 114 49.80 40.59 -4.22
C VAL A 114 50.73 39.57 -4.89
N GLY A 115 50.20 38.79 -5.83
CA GLY A 115 50.98 37.89 -6.68
C GLY A 115 50.33 37.74 -8.05
N THR A 116 50.96 38.30 -9.08
CA THR A 116 50.54 38.17 -10.49
C THR A 116 51.78 37.81 -11.30
N GLU A 117 51.78 36.67 -11.98
CA GLU A 117 52.74 36.37 -13.05
C GLU A 117 52.04 35.60 -14.20
N THR A 118 52.74 35.52 -15.33
CA THR A 118 52.13 35.48 -16.67
C THR A 118 52.80 34.45 -17.58
N THR A 119 52.07 33.94 -18.57
CA THR A 119 52.58 33.47 -19.88
C THR A 119 53.59 32.31 -19.93
N ALA A 120 53.20 31.19 -20.56
CA ALA A 120 53.83 30.72 -21.82
C ALA A 120 53.19 29.43 -22.37
N SER A 121 52.94 29.39 -23.68
CA SER A 121 52.82 28.15 -24.46
C SER A 121 54.21 27.65 -24.86
N PRO A 122 54.33 26.34 -25.15
CA PRO A 122 55.02 25.95 -26.37
C PRO A 122 54.17 25.05 -27.26
N SER A 123 54.07 25.43 -28.53
CA SER A 123 53.58 24.57 -29.61
C SER A 123 54.63 23.52 -29.98
N THR A 124 54.29 22.24 -29.87
CA THR A 124 55.06 21.14 -30.47
C THR A 124 54.31 20.59 -31.68
N SER A 125 54.88 20.81 -32.86
CA SER A 125 54.52 20.13 -34.10
C SER A 125 54.78 18.63 -33.95
N GLN A 126 53.75 17.81 -34.09
CA GLN A 126 53.86 16.36 -34.08
C GLN A 126 53.63 15.83 -35.50
N GLU A 127 54.71 15.47 -36.19
CA GLU A 127 54.62 14.73 -37.45
C GLU A 127 53.94 13.38 -37.22
N SER A 128 53.06 13.01 -38.16
CA SER A 128 52.16 11.87 -38.02
C SER A 128 52.76 10.59 -38.60
N ASP A 129 53.07 9.62 -37.73
CA ASP A 129 53.25 8.22 -38.13
C ASP A 129 51.91 7.58 -38.52
N SER A 130 51.45 7.91 -39.73
CA SER A 130 50.15 7.50 -40.27
C SER A 130 49.98 5.99 -40.50
N SER A 131 51.04 5.18 -40.30
CA SER A 131 51.00 3.72 -40.43
C SER A 131 50.29 3.03 -39.25
N LEU A 132 50.42 3.58 -38.03
CA LEU A 132 49.90 2.92 -36.82
C LEU A 132 48.38 3.08 -36.67
N TYR A 133 47.84 4.23 -37.08
CA TYR A 133 46.39 4.48 -37.11
C TYR A 133 45.63 3.58 -38.10
N ILE A 134 46.24 3.21 -39.23
CA ILE A 134 45.64 2.29 -40.20
C ILE A 134 45.53 0.88 -39.61
N GLY A 135 46.58 0.38 -38.95
CA GLY A 135 46.52 -0.91 -38.26
C GLY A 135 45.46 -0.96 -37.15
N LEU A 136 45.35 0.10 -36.35
CA LEU A 136 44.42 0.17 -35.22
C LEU A 136 42.95 0.26 -35.66
N THR A 137 42.66 1.00 -36.74
CA THR A 137 41.30 1.09 -37.33
C THR A 137 40.86 -0.22 -37.99
N PHE A 138 41.75 -0.94 -38.67
CA PHE A 138 41.46 -2.30 -39.16
C PHE A 138 41.25 -3.31 -38.02
N GLY A 139 42.01 -3.22 -36.93
CA GLY A 139 41.82 -4.06 -35.75
C GLY A 139 40.45 -3.84 -35.08
N LEU A 140 40.06 -2.58 -34.86
CA LEU A 140 38.78 -2.24 -34.25
C LEU A 140 37.58 -2.61 -35.13
N THR A 141 37.67 -2.44 -36.45
CA THR A 141 36.60 -2.86 -37.37
C THR A 141 36.45 -4.39 -37.40
N LEU A 142 37.55 -5.16 -37.36
CA LEU A 142 37.48 -6.61 -37.25
C LEU A 142 36.81 -7.07 -35.94
N ILE A 143 37.16 -6.46 -34.81
CA ILE A 143 36.55 -6.76 -33.50
C ILE A 143 35.05 -6.42 -33.50
N ALA A 144 34.66 -5.26 -34.02
CA ALA A 144 33.25 -4.88 -34.14
C ALA A 144 32.46 -5.86 -35.02
N LEU A 145 33.04 -6.32 -36.12
CA LEU A 145 32.41 -7.26 -37.04
C LEU A 145 32.27 -8.67 -36.40
N LEU A 146 33.26 -9.11 -35.62
CA LEU A 146 33.15 -10.34 -34.81
C LEU A 146 32.07 -10.23 -33.73
N LEU A 147 31.93 -9.08 -33.05
CA LEU A 147 30.86 -8.85 -32.07
C LEU A 147 29.47 -8.85 -32.73
N ILE A 148 29.33 -8.29 -33.93
CA ILE A 148 28.08 -8.33 -34.71
C ILE A 148 27.75 -9.79 -35.09
N ILE A 149 28.72 -10.55 -35.63
CA ILE A 149 28.53 -11.97 -35.95
C ILE A 149 28.13 -12.77 -34.70
N PHE A 150 28.81 -12.56 -33.56
CA PHE A 150 28.47 -13.23 -32.30
C PHE A 150 27.06 -12.88 -31.82
N PHE A 151 26.65 -11.61 -31.91
CA PHE A 151 25.31 -11.17 -31.55
C PHE A 151 24.23 -11.75 -32.48
N VAL A 152 24.49 -11.84 -33.78
CA VAL A 152 23.61 -12.49 -34.76
C VAL A 152 23.51 -13.99 -34.49
N LEU A 153 24.62 -14.68 -34.24
CA LEU A 153 24.62 -16.11 -33.87
C LEU A 153 23.90 -16.36 -32.54
N TRP A 154 24.02 -15.47 -31.55
CA TRP A 154 23.24 -15.54 -30.30
C TRP A 154 21.75 -15.36 -30.60
N ARG A 155 21.36 -14.34 -31.38
CA ARG A 155 19.96 -14.12 -31.80
C ARG A 155 19.40 -15.34 -32.54
N LEU A 156 20.16 -15.95 -33.45
CA LEU A 156 19.79 -17.15 -34.19
C LEU A 156 19.68 -18.40 -33.29
N LYS A 157 20.59 -18.59 -32.31
CA LYS A 157 20.45 -19.64 -31.27
C LYS A 157 19.18 -19.43 -30.42
N LYS A 158 18.87 -18.18 -30.05
CA LYS A 158 17.67 -17.85 -29.28
C LYS A 158 16.39 -18.08 -30.09
N LEU A 159 16.40 -17.77 -31.39
CA LEU A 159 15.30 -18.05 -32.32
C LEU A 159 15.11 -19.55 -32.54
N THR A 160 16.19 -20.33 -32.72
CA THR A 160 16.07 -21.80 -32.84
C THR A 160 15.58 -22.46 -31.55
N CYS A 161 15.91 -21.94 -30.36
CA CYS A 161 15.30 -22.41 -29.10
C CYS A 161 13.79 -22.12 -28.99
N ILE A 162 13.30 -21.07 -29.67
CA ILE A 162 11.87 -20.73 -29.70
C ILE A 162 11.15 -21.57 -30.78
N LEU A 163 11.69 -21.62 -32.00
CA LEU A 163 11.12 -22.39 -33.12
C LEU A 163 11.13 -23.90 -32.87
N LYS A 164 12.18 -24.46 -32.26
CA LYS A 164 12.24 -25.88 -31.89
C LYS A 164 11.28 -26.26 -30.74
N ARG A 165 10.68 -25.27 -30.06
CA ARG A 165 9.60 -25.45 -29.08
C ARG A 165 8.19 -25.38 -29.69
N SER A 166 8.06 -24.88 -30.91
CA SER A 166 6.78 -24.84 -31.66
C SER A 166 6.60 -26.01 -32.65
N GLY A 167 7.63 -26.84 -32.82
CA GLY A 167 7.68 -27.95 -33.78
C GLY A 167 7.57 -29.34 -33.16
N SER A 168 6.78 -29.51 -32.09
CA SER A 168 6.37 -30.81 -31.56
C SER A 168 5.08 -30.63 -30.77
N LEU A 169 3.98 -30.56 -31.53
CA LEU A 169 2.62 -30.69 -31.01
C LEU A 169 1.94 -31.88 -31.73
N THR A 170 2.69 -32.98 -31.80
CA THR A 170 2.14 -34.32 -31.91
C THR A 170 1.96 -34.82 -30.49
N GLU A 171 0.75 -35.21 -30.12
CA GLU A 171 0.47 -35.82 -28.82
C GLU A 171 1.19 -37.18 -28.75
N THR A 172 2.32 -37.20 -28.05
CA THR A 172 2.87 -38.43 -27.49
C THR A 172 2.72 -38.31 -25.98
N GLU A 173 1.67 -38.98 -25.49
CA GLU A 173 1.34 -39.13 -24.08
C GLU A 173 2.46 -39.92 -23.37
N GLU A 174 3.50 -39.21 -22.91
CA GLU A 174 4.52 -39.80 -22.04
C GLU A 174 3.89 -40.05 -20.66
N GLN A 175 3.32 -41.25 -20.50
CA GLN A 175 2.69 -41.71 -19.28
C GLN A 175 3.70 -41.79 -18.14
N LEU A 176 3.86 -40.69 -17.41
CA LEU A 176 4.23 -40.72 -16.01
C LEU A 176 3.25 -41.67 -15.29
N PRO A 177 3.71 -42.63 -14.46
CA PRO A 177 2.83 -43.65 -13.89
C PRO A 177 1.74 -43.04 -13.02
N GLU A 178 0.56 -42.91 -13.62
CA GLU A 178 -0.61 -42.27 -13.04
C GLU A 178 -1.23 -43.22 -12.02
N ASN A 179 -0.92 -42.99 -10.73
CA ASN A 179 -1.58 -43.69 -9.63
C ASN A 179 -3.03 -43.18 -9.52
N LYS A 180 -3.91 -43.72 -10.37
CA LYS A 180 -5.32 -43.35 -10.52
C LYS A 180 -6.13 -43.72 -9.27
N GLN A 181 -6.09 -42.87 -8.25
CA GLN A 181 -7.27 -42.70 -7.41
C GLN A 181 -8.31 -41.90 -8.19
N PRO A 182 -9.56 -42.40 -8.34
CA PRO A 182 -10.63 -41.66 -8.98
C PRO A 182 -11.07 -40.51 -8.06
N LEU A 183 -10.41 -39.36 -8.20
CA LEU A 183 -10.87 -38.13 -7.56
C LEU A 183 -12.22 -37.77 -8.19
N PHE A 184 -13.31 -37.96 -7.43
CA PHE A 184 -14.65 -37.53 -7.82
C PHE A 184 -14.61 -36.03 -8.15
N GLN A 185 -14.57 -35.70 -9.45
CA GLN A 185 -14.79 -34.34 -9.92
C GLN A 185 -16.29 -34.03 -9.77
N MET A 186 -16.71 -33.72 -8.55
CA MET A 186 -17.94 -32.95 -8.39
C MET A 186 -17.79 -31.65 -9.18
N PRO A 187 -18.77 -31.28 -10.02
CA PRO A 187 -18.71 -30.05 -10.78
C PRO A 187 -18.74 -28.87 -9.79
N VAL A 188 -17.56 -28.31 -9.55
CA VAL A 188 -17.39 -27.15 -8.66
C VAL A 188 -18.25 -26.03 -9.22
N LYS A 189 -19.25 -25.60 -8.44
CA LYS A 189 -20.13 -24.49 -8.78
C LYS A 189 -19.31 -23.20 -8.70
N ASN A 190 -18.59 -22.89 -9.78
CA ASN A 190 -17.71 -21.72 -9.89
C ASN A 190 -18.46 -20.47 -9.41
N ASN A 191 -18.04 -19.90 -8.28
CA ASN A 191 -18.59 -18.65 -7.82
C ASN A 191 -18.07 -17.51 -8.73
N PRO A 192 -18.94 -16.79 -9.47
CA PRO A 192 -18.50 -15.75 -10.39
C PRO A 192 -17.83 -14.58 -9.66
N GLU A 193 -18.25 -14.28 -8.43
CA GLU A 193 -17.70 -13.19 -7.62
C GLU A 193 -16.30 -13.51 -7.10
N LEU A 194 -16.10 -14.72 -6.58
CA LEU A 194 -14.76 -15.18 -6.21
C LEU A 194 -13.85 -15.20 -7.44
N THR A 195 -14.35 -15.65 -8.60
CA THR A 195 -13.58 -15.58 -9.85
C THR A 195 -13.20 -14.14 -10.20
N LYS A 196 -14.14 -13.18 -10.17
CA LYS A 196 -13.90 -11.74 -10.42
C LYS A 196 -12.85 -11.17 -9.45
N LEU A 197 -12.98 -11.49 -8.15
CA LEU A 197 -12.02 -11.17 -7.11
C LEU A 197 -10.61 -11.73 -7.42
N TYR A 198 -10.48 -13.00 -7.85
CA TYR A 198 -9.19 -13.58 -8.24
C TYR A 198 -8.53 -12.82 -9.40
N TYR A 199 -9.33 -12.39 -10.40
CA TYR A 199 -8.81 -11.57 -11.51
C TYR A 199 -8.28 -10.21 -11.01
N THR A 200 -8.93 -9.61 -10.01
CA THR A 200 -8.49 -8.37 -9.36
C THR A 200 -7.24 -8.58 -8.52
N ILE A 201 -7.17 -9.61 -7.67
CA ILE A 201 -5.97 -9.95 -6.87
C ILE A 201 -4.73 -10.04 -7.75
N VAL A 202 -4.78 -10.84 -8.82
CA VAL A 202 -3.64 -11.03 -9.74
C VAL A 202 -3.24 -9.72 -10.42
N ASP A 203 -4.17 -8.79 -10.63
CA ASP A 203 -3.90 -7.47 -11.20
C ASP A 203 -3.39 -6.43 -10.19
N VAL A 204 -3.61 -6.62 -8.89
CA VAL A 204 -3.16 -5.73 -7.81
C VAL A 204 -1.74 -6.12 -7.36
N ILE A 205 -1.54 -7.43 -7.10
CA ILE A 205 -0.30 -7.95 -6.51
C ILE A 205 0.66 -8.48 -7.58
N GLY A 206 0.17 -8.96 -8.72
CA GLY A 206 0.98 -9.55 -9.79
C GLY A 206 1.31 -11.03 -9.55
N LEU A 207 1.77 -11.72 -10.61
CA LEU A 207 1.99 -13.17 -10.58
C LEU A 207 3.06 -13.60 -9.56
N ASP A 208 4.12 -12.81 -9.39
CA ASP A 208 5.22 -13.12 -8.47
C ASP A 208 4.72 -13.16 -7.01
N ASP A 209 3.87 -12.22 -6.62
CA ASP A 209 3.31 -12.15 -5.27
C ASP A 209 2.14 -13.11 -5.05
N CYS A 210 1.43 -13.52 -6.11
CA CYS A 210 0.52 -14.66 -6.01
C CYS A 210 1.23 -15.96 -5.60
N VAL A 211 2.47 -16.22 -6.07
CA VAL A 211 3.27 -17.37 -5.59
C VAL A 211 3.49 -17.29 -4.08
N THR A 212 3.83 -16.10 -3.58
CA THR A 212 4.04 -15.86 -2.15
C THR A 212 2.73 -16.04 -1.39
N MET A 213 1.62 -15.49 -1.90
CA MET A 213 0.28 -15.62 -1.31
C MET A 213 -0.15 -17.09 -1.19
N PHE A 214 0.05 -17.93 -2.22
CA PHE A 214 -0.29 -19.36 -2.16
C PHE A 214 0.50 -20.15 -1.10
N ARG A 215 1.66 -19.65 -0.66
CA ARG A 215 2.41 -20.26 0.47
C ARG A 215 1.80 -19.93 1.83
N PHE A 216 1.22 -18.75 1.97
CA PHE A 216 0.65 -18.27 3.23
C PHE A 216 -0.86 -18.47 3.36
N ILE A 217 -1.58 -18.68 2.26
CA ILE A 217 -3.03 -18.92 2.29
C ILE A 217 -3.35 -20.15 3.14
N HIS A 218 -4.35 -20.04 3.99
CA HIS A 218 -4.81 -21.17 4.81
C HIS A 218 -5.39 -22.27 3.91
N ASP A 219 -5.23 -23.53 4.32
CA ASP A 219 -5.72 -24.70 3.59
C ASP A 219 -6.05 -25.77 4.62
N GLU A 220 -7.30 -25.75 5.12
CA GLU A 220 -7.82 -26.74 6.08
C GLU A 220 -7.72 -28.15 5.50
N SER A 221 -7.89 -28.27 4.17
CA SER A 221 -7.84 -29.55 3.46
C SER A 221 -6.48 -30.26 3.53
N GLY A 222 -5.39 -29.50 3.73
CA GLY A 222 -3.99 -29.97 3.64
C GLY A 222 -3.57 -30.51 2.26
N LYS A 223 -4.43 -30.40 1.24
CA LYS A 223 -4.25 -31.00 -0.10
C LYS A 223 -3.87 -29.98 -1.16
N PHE A 224 -3.97 -28.68 -0.90
CA PHE A 224 -3.64 -27.67 -1.89
C PHE A 224 -2.12 -27.57 -2.06
N ASN A 225 -1.64 -27.66 -3.30
CA ASN A 225 -0.22 -27.48 -3.60
C ASN A 225 0.18 -26.01 -3.42
N LYS A 226 0.77 -25.68 -2.27
CA LYS A 226 1.24 -24.32 -1.96
C LYS A 226 2.49 -23.88 -2.76
N ASN A 227 3.13 -24.78 -3.50
CA ASN A 227 4.36 -24.53 -4.27
C ASN A 227 4.09 -24.34 -5.79
N ILE A 228 2.99 -23.66 -6.13
CA ILE A 228 2.63 -23.36 -7.53
C ILE A 228 3.39 -22.13 -8.05
N PHE A 229 3.86 -22.22 -9.30
CA PHE A 229 4.47 -21.12 -10.05
C PHE A 229 3.60 -20.79 -11.28
N PRO A 230 2.60 -19.89 -11.16
CA PRO A 230 1.65 -19.63 -12.22
C PRO A 230 2.24 -18.63 -13.23
N PHE A 231 2.91 -19.13 -14.25
CA PHE A 231 3.50 -18.29 -15.32
C PHE A 231 2.49 -17.47 -16.16
N THR A 232 1.18 -17.60 -15.92
CA THR A 232 0.13 -16.81 -16.59
C THR A 232 -1.03 -16.51 -15.65
N LYS A 233 -1.74 -15.39 -15.88
CA LYS A 233 -2.97 -15.03 -15.14
C LYS A 233 -3.96 -16.19 -15.11
N LYS A 234 -4.27 -16.79 -16.26
CA LYS A 234 -5.18 -17.96 -16.38
C LYS A 234 -4.76 -19.16 -15.51
N LYS A 235 -3.45 -19.45 -15.36
CA LYS A 235 -2.98 -20.50 -14.45
C LYS A 235 -3.14 -20.10 -12.98
N CYS A 236 -2.93 -18.83 -12.65
CA CYS A 236 -3.13 -18.31 -11.30
C CYS A 236 -4.60 -18.42 -10.86
N ILE A 237 -5.54 -17.99 -11.70
CA ILE A 237 -6.99 -18.12 -11.43
C ILE A 237 -7.39 -19.58 -11.22
N LYS A 238 -6.93 -20.50 -12.09
CA LYS A 238 -7.15 -21.94 -11.90
C LYS A 238 -6.58 -22.48 -10.58
N SER A 239 -5.52 -21.87 -10.05
CA SER A 239 -4.92 -22.28 -8.78
C SER A 239 -5.79 -21.82 -7.61
N PHE A 240 -6.33 -20.60 -7.64
CA PHE A 240 -7.34 -20.15 -6.67
C PHE A 240 -8.62 -21.02 -6.72
N GLN A 241 -9.16 -21.32 -7.91
CA GLN A 241 -10.33 -22.19 -8.08
C GLN A 241 -10.05 -23.63 -7.59
N SER A 242 -8.82 -24.13 -7.73
CA SER A 242 -8.41 -25.43 -7.19
C SER A 242 -8.23 -25.41 -5.67
N TRP A 243 -7.93 -24.26 -5.07
CA TRP A 243 -7.89 -24.09 -3.62
C TRP A 243 -9.30 -23.95 -3.03
N GLU A 244 -10.15 -23.14 -3.66
CA GLU A 244 -11.58 -22.94 -3.35
C GLU A 244 -12.33 -24.28 -3.29
N SER A 245 -12.16 -25.12 -4.33
CA SER A 245 -12.84 -26.42 -4.39
C SER A 245 -12.38 -27.43 -3.33
N LEU A 246 -11.13 -27.32 -2.85
CA LEU A 246 -10.62 -28.14 -1.75
C LEU A 246 -11.07 -27.64 -0.36
N ASN A 247 -11.42 -26.36 -0.25
CA ASN A 247 -11.77 -25.69 1.01
C ASN A 247 -13.21 -25.14 0.98
N ALA A 248 -14.14 -25.85 0.33
CA ALA A 248 -15.48 -25.34 -0.01
C ALA A 248 -16.37 -24.88 1.17
N LYS A 249 -15.99 -25.17 2.42
CA LYS A 249 -16.69 -24.71 3.65
C LYS A 249 -16.12 -23.42 4.23
N GLU A 250 -14.97 -22.97 3.75
CA GLU A 250 -14.22 -21.86 4.32
C GLU A 250 -14.73 -20.50 3.89
N ASN A 251 -14.44 -19.48 4.72
CA ASN A 251 -14.62 -18.10 4.32
C ASN A 251 -13.43 -17.63 3.46
N HIS A 252 -13.51 -17.96 2.17
CA HIS A 252 -12.45 -17.65 1.20
C HIS A 252 -12.01 -16.18 1.22
N CYS A 253 -12.94 -15.23 1.37
CA CYS A 253 -12.66 -13.80 1.37
C CYS A 253 -11.79 -13.39 2.56
N LYS A 254 -12.10 -13.91 3.76
CA LYS A 254 -11.27 -13.69 4.95
C LYS A 254 -9.88 -14.31 4.81
N LEU A 255 -9.79 -15.57 4.37
CA LEU A 255 -8.50 -16.25 4.21
C LEU A 255 -7.61 -15.58 3.14
N ILE A 256 -8.23 -14.97 2.12
CA ILE A 256 -7.55 -14.13 1.12
C ILE A 256 -7.05 -12.83 1.75
N ALA A 257 -7.87 -12.14 2.55
CA ALA A 257 -7.48 -10.92 3.25
C ALA A 257 -6.29 -11.17 4.19
N ASP A 258 -6.39 -12.19 5.05
CA ASP A 258 -5.33 -12.59 5.99
C ASP A 258 -4.02 -12.93 5.25
N ALA A 259 -4.11 -13.62 4.10
CA ALA A 259 -2.95 -13.95 3.27
C ALA A 259 -2.31 -12.70 2.62
N LEU A 260 -3.14 -11.75 2.13
CA LEU A 260 -2.68 -10.48 1.57
C LEU A 260 -1.96 -9.63 2.61
N GLU A 261 -2.50 -9.50 3.81
CA GLU A 261 -1.85 -8.76 4.90
C GLU A 261 -0.52 -9.41 5.30
N THR A 262 -0.48 -10.75 5.35
CA THR A 262 0.73 -11.53 5.64
C THR A 262 1.85 -11.27 4.62
N ILE A 263 1.51 -11.10 3.34
CA ILE A 263 2.50 -10.74 2.30
C ILE A 263 2.73 -9.22 2.18
N GLY A 264 2.14 -8.41 3.06
CA GLY A 264 2.41 -6.98 3.20
C GLY A 264 1.46 -6.04 2.45
N TYR A 265 0.32 -6.53 1.97
CA TYR A 265 -0.74 -5.75 1.35
C TYR A 265 -1.84 -5.54 2.38
N LYS A 266 -1.73 -4.46 3.16
CA LYS A 266 -2.73 -4.13 4.18
C LYS A 266 -3.97 -3.56 3.53
N LEU A 267 -5.14 -4.03 3.97
CA LEU A 267 -6.42 -3.55 3.46
C LEU A 267 -6.91 -2.35 4.30
N PRO A 268 -7.90 -1.57 3.82
CA PRO A 268 -8.51 -0.51 4.61
C PRO A 268 -9.13 -1.05 5.91
N PRO A 269 -9.05 -0.32 7.04
CA PRO A 269 -9.60 -0.77 8.32
C PRO A 269 -11.13 -0.87 8.31
N ASN A 270 -11.67 -1.56 9.32
CA ASN A 270 -13.10 -1.70 9.64
C ASN A 270 -13.96 -2.46 8.62
N ASN A 271 -13.35 -3.27 7.76
CA ASN A 271 -14.07 -4.17 6.87
C ASN A 271 -13.99 -5.62 7.38
N ASP A 272 -15.12 -6.18 7.81
CA ASP A 272 -15.26 -7.63 7.99
C ASP A 272 -15.36 -8.26 6.59
N PHE A 273 -14.23 -8.69 6.03
CA PHE A 273 -14.08 -9.15 4.64
C PHE A 273 -14.75 -10.51 4.36
N LYS A 274 -16.03 -10.65 4.70
CA LYS A 274 -16.88 -11.79 4.37
C LYS A 274 -17.40 -11.72 2.93
N ASP A 275 -17.62 -10.51 2.40
CA ASP A 275 -18.18 -10.29 1.07
C ASP A 275 -17.08 -10.15 -0.02
N PRO A 276 -17.09 -10.98 -1.08
CA PRO A 276 -16.13 -10.88 -2.19
C PRO A 276 -16.23 -9.56 -2.97
N VAL A 277 -17.42 -8.95 -3.05
CA VAL A 277 -17.66 -7.67 -3.74
C VAL A 277 -16.97 -6.53 -2.98
N LEU A 278 -17.10 -6.46 -1.65
CA LEU A 278 -16.44 -5.43 -0.82
C LEU A 278 -14.91 -5.55 -0.87
N LEU A 279 -14.39 -6.78 -0.80
CA LEU A 279 -12.95 -7.03 -0.93
C LEU A 279 -12.44 -6.69 -2.34
N ASN A 280 -13.21 -7.01 -3.39
CA ASN A 280 -12.89 -6.65 -4.77
C ASN A 280 -12.93 -5.13 -5.01
N ILE A 281 -13.86 -4.40 -4.39
CA ILE A 281 -13.90 -2.93 -4.39
C ILE A 281 -12.64 -2.38 -3.71
N SER A 282 -12.34 -2.83 -2.49
CA SER A 282 -11.18 -2.40 -1.69
C SER A 282 -9.85 -2.61 -2.44
N LEU A 283 -9.68 -3.76 -3.10
CA LEU A 283 -8.51 -4.05 -3.92
C LEU A 283 -8.45 -3.21 -5.21
N GLY A 284 -9.59 -3.00 -5.87
CA GLY A 284 -9.69 -2.13 -7.04
C GLY A 284 -9.30 -0.69 -6.71
N GLU A 285 -9.73 -0.19 -5.56
CA GLU A 285 -9.36 1.09 -4.97
C GLU A 285 -7.85 1.15 -4.68
N MET A 286 -7.29 0.21 -3.92
CA MET A 286 -5.84 0.16 -3.68
C MET A 286 -5.00 0.18 -4.97
N LYS A 287 -5.43 -0.59 -5.99
CA LYS A 287 -4.76 -0.64 -7.30
C LYS A 287 -4.79 0.71 -8.01
N GLN A 288 -5.93 1.41 -8.00
CA GLN A 288 -6.05 2.72 -8.64
C GLN A 288 -5.19 3.77 -7.90
N LEU A 289 -4.99 3.66 -6.57
CA LEU A 289 -4.22 4.63 -5.79
C LEU A 289 -2.75 4.47 -6.12
N ASN A 290 -2.28 3.22 -6.06
CA ASN A 290 -0.94 2.87 -6.48
C ASN A 290 -0.69 3.24 -7.96
N ASN A 291 -1.68 3.13 -8.86
CA ASN A 291 -1.50 3.58 -10.26
C ASN A 291 -1.24 5.09 -10.37
N VAL A 292 -1.96 5.94 -9.62
CA VAL A 292 -1.73 7.40 -9.62
C VAL A 292 -0.41 7.73 -8.91
N TYR A 293 -0.14 7.09 -7.78
CA TYR A 293 1.13 7.20 -7.06
C TYR A 293 2.34 6.80 -7.92
N MET A 294 2.23 5.75 -8.74
CA MET A 294 3.26 5.34 -9.70
C MET A 294 3.49 6.39 -10.79
N LYS A 295 2.48 7.17 -11.20
CA LYS A 295 2.68 8.34 -12.08
C LYS A 295 3.41 9.46 -11.36
N PHE A 296 3.12 9.70 -10.09
CA PHE A 296 3.89 10.64 -9.27
C PHE A 296 5.36 10.19 -9.17
N LEU A 297 5.63 8.91 -8.89
CA LEU A 297 7.00 8.37 -8.85
C LEU A 297 7.71 8.44 -10.21
N LEU A 298 7.00 8.28 -11.34
CA LEU A 298 7.52 8.54 -12.69
C LEU A 298 8.05 9.97 -12.84
N LYS A 299 7.32 10.97 -12.32
CA LYS A 299 7.71 12.39 -12.38
C LYS A 299 8.82 12.73 -11.39
N LEU A 300 8.83 12.08 -10.22
CA LEU A 300 9.81 12.31 -9.17
C LEU A 300 11.19 11.75 -9.53
N ALA A 301 11.28 10.55 -10.10
CA ALA A 301 12.55 9.87 -10.35
C ALA A 301 13.58 10.72 -11.16
N PRO A 302 13.22 11.40 -12.27
CA PRO A 302 14.14 12.28 -12.99
C PRO A 302 14.68 13.45 -12.17
N LEU A 303 13.92 13.95 -11.19
CA LEU A 303 14.33 15.06 -10.32
C LEU A 303 15.31 14.61 -9.22
N LEU A 304 15.25 13.34 -8.83
CA LEU A 304 16.18 12.74 -7.87
C LEU A 304 17.51 12.33 -8.54
N GLY A 305 17.47 11.88 -9.79
CA GLY A 305 18.65 11.45 -10.53
C GLY A 305 19.46 10.38 -9.76
N PRO A 306 20.72 10.64 -9.37
CA PRO A 306 21.52 9.70 -8.59
C PRO A 306 20.96 9.43 -7.17
N GLU A 307 20.23 10.37 -6.58
CA GLU A 307 19.74 10.29 -5.19
C GLU A 307 18.57 9.32 -4.99
N ILE A 308 18.08 8.71 -6.07
CA ILE A 308 17.17 7.56 -6.04
C ILE A 308 17.68 6.47 -5.08
N ASP A 309 18.95 6.11 -5.20
CA ASP A 309 19.55 5.04 -4.40
C ASP A 309 19.65 5.43 -2.92
N THR A 310 19.86 6.73 -2.62
CA THR A 310 19.86 7.31 -1.28
C THR A 310 18.48 7.24 -0.63
N LEU A 311 17.43 7.69 -1.34
CA LEU A 311 16.05 7.65 -0.87
C LEU A 311 15.57 6.20 -0.59
N ILE A 312 15.91 5.25 -1.46
CA ILE A 312 15.61 3.81 -1.27
C ILE A 312 16.17 3.30 0.08
N ASN A 313 17.36 3.75 0.47
CA ASN A 313 18.00 3.36 1.74
C ASN A 313 17.30 4.01 2.94
N PHE A 314 16.94 5.29 2.85
CA PHE A 314 16.21 6.00 3.91
C PHE A 314 14.81 5.41 4.19
N LEU A 315 14.23 4.72 3.20
CA LEU A 315 12.94 4.03 3.31
C LEU A 315 13.05 2.57 3.81
N ASP A 316 14.26 2.09 4.16
CA ASP A 316 14.58 0.70 4.57
C ASP A 316 14.01 -0.36 3.59
N LEU A 317 14.14 -0.08 2.29
CA LEU A 317 13.63 -0.96 1.25
C LEU A 317 14.61 -2.11 1.01
N ARG A 318 14.34 -3.24 1.67
CA ARG A 318 15.11 -4.50 1.58
C ARG A 318 15.42 -4.99 0.15
N SER A 319 14.73 -4.50 -0.87
CA SER A 319 14.85 -4.98 -2.26
C SER A 319 15.99 -4.33 -3.06
N ARG A 320 17.06 -3.81 -2.43
CA ARG A 320 18.31 -3.40 -3.14
C ARG A 320 18.73 -4.41 -4.22
N TYR A 321 18.61 -5.71 -3.93
CA TYR A 321 18.93 -6.79 -4.87
C TYR A 321 18.01 -6.86 -6.10
N GLU A 322 16.71 -6.50 -5.96
CA GLU A 322 15.78 -6.47 -7.09
C GLU A 322 16.05 -5.26 -7.99
N ILE A 323 16.40 -4.11 -7.40
CA ILE A 323 16.65 -2.85 -8.10
C ILE A 323 17.97 -2.88 -8.90
N LEU A 324 19.01 -3.50 -8.35
CA LEU A 324 20.31 -3.61 -9.03
C LEU A 324 20.29 -4.54 -10.26
N ARG A 325 19.24 -5.35 -10.46
CA ARG A 325 19.26 -6.47 -11.42
C ARG A 325 18.74 -6.13 -12.82
N SER A 326 17.86 -5.15 -13.01
CA SER A 326 17.25 -4.89 -14.33
C SER A 326 18.00 -3.86 -15.18
N GLY A 327 18.84 -3.03 -14.56
CA GLY A 327 19.54 -1.91 -15.22
C GLY A 327 18.63 -0.71 -15.56
N LYS A 328 17.35 -0.75 -15.20
CA LYS A 328 16.37 0.34 -15.41
C LYS A 328 15.98 0.97 -14.08
N LYS A 329 16.92 1.73 -13.48
CA LYS A 329 16.80 2.33 -12.14
C LYS A 329 15.40 2.89 -11.85
N ASP A 330 14.90 3.79 -12.68
CA ASP A 330 13.60 4.47 -12.47
C ASP A 330 12.44 3.46 -12.39
N LYS A 331 12.43 2.45 -13.27
CA LYS A 331 11.35 1.45 -13.29
C LYS A 331 11.36 0.55 -12.07
N ASP A 332 12.55 0.20 -11.59
CA ASP A 332 12.70 -0.66 -10.42
C ASP A 332 12.46 0.13 -9.12
N PHE A 333 12.91 1.39 -9.05
CA PHE A 333 12.58 2.36 -8.00
C PHE A 333 11.07 2.47 -7.82
N MET A 334 10.34 2.73 -8.92
CA MET A 334 8.88 2.78 -8.90
C MET A 334 8.26 1.47 -8.44
N LYS A 335 8.64 0.31 -9.03
CA LYS A 335 8.07 -0.99 -8.66
C LYS A 335 8.27 -1.27 -7.17
N CYS A 336 9.44 -0.93 -6.63
CA CYS A 336 9.78 -1.06 -5.23
C CYS A 336 8.92 -0.17 -4.32
N ILE A 337 8.89 1.15 -4.57
CA ILE A 337 8.17 2.10 -3.72
C ILE A 337 6.64 1.94 -3.86
N GLY A 338 6.14 1.69 -5.06
CA GLY A 338 4.73 1.35 -5.27
C GLY A 338 4.30 0.11 -4.48
N LYS A 339 5.10 -0.98 -4.52
CA LYS A 339 4.85 -2.16 -3.68
C LYS A 339 4.95 -1.87 -2.19
N TRP A 340 5.89 -1.03 -1.76
CA TRP A 340 6.02 -0.59 -0.37
C TRP A 340 4.80 0.22 0.11
N SER A 341 4.16 1.00 -0.77
CA SER A 341 2.97 1.80 -0.41
C SER A 341 1.79 0.96 0.06
N TYR A 342 1.61 -0.27 -0.45
CA TYR A 342 0.56 -1.19 -0.01
C TYR A 342 0.68 -1.66 1.47
N LYS A 343 1.79 -1.36 2.15
CA LYS A 343 1.95 -1.59 3.61
C LYS A 343 1.23 -0.53 4.47
N TYR A 344 0.77 0.54 3.84
CA TYR A 344 0.14 1.70 4.45
C TYR A 344 -1.22 1.89 3.78
N PRO A 345 -2.26 1.21 4.30
CA PRO A 345 -3.59 1.35 3.76
C PRO A 345 -4.00 2.80 3.93
N TYR A 346 -4.71 3.34 2.95
CA TYR A 346 -5.28 4.66 3.13
C TYR A 346 -6.39 4.61 4.18
N ASN A 347 -6.37 5.60 5.08
CA ASN A 347 -7.46 5.89 5.99
C ASN A 347 -8.19 7.13 5.46
N PRO A 348 -9.52 7.08 5.22
CA PRO A 348 -10.30 8.24 4.77
C PRO A 348 -10.28 9.45 5.72
N ASN A 349 -9.90 9.24 6.99
CA ASN A 349 -9.75 10.31 7.96
C ASN A 349 -8.36 10.99 7.91
N ASP A 350 -7.38 10.40 7.20
CA ASP A 350 -6.03 10.97 7.09
C ASP A 350 -5.98 11.93 5.89
N THR A 351 -5.75 13.22 6.14
CA THR A 351 -5.47 14.20 5.07
C THR A 351 -4.17 13.90 4.31
N ASP A 352 -3.27 13.19 4.99
CA ASP A 352 -1.87 13.00 4.64
C ASP A 352 -1.56 11.50 4.52
N TRP A 353 -1.68 10.94 3.32
CA TRP A 353 -1.38 9.52 3.11
C TRP A 353 0.10 9.22 3.34
N HIS A 354 0.36 8.42 4.36
CA HIS A 354 1.68 8.16 4.95
C HIS A 354 2.86 7.95 3.97
N PRO A 355 2.73 7.23 2.82
CA PRO A 355 3.79 7.12 1.82
C PRO A 355 4.24 8.44 1.21
N LEU A 356 3.35 9.42 1.02
CA LEU A 356 3.70 10.76 0.55
C LEU A 356 4.47 11.53 1.63
N SER A 357 3.90 11.63 2.83
CA SER A 357 4.48 12.38 3.95
C SER A 357 5.87 11.85 4.37
N ILE A 358 6.07 10.53 4.33
CA ILE A 358 7.40 9.94 4.54
C ILE A 358 8.38 10.35 3.43
N ILE A 359 7.99 10.26 2.14
CA ILE A 359 8.91 10.63 1.05
C ILE A 359 9.27 12.12 1.15
N LYS A 360 8.29 13.02 1.32
CA LYS A 360 8.54 14.46 1.45
C LYS A 360 9.56 14.76 2.55
N ARG A 361 9.33 14.23 3.76
CA ARG A 361 10.25 14.35 4.89
C ARG A 361 11.64 13.76 4.59
N LYS A 362 11.74 12.64 3.86
CA LYS A 362 13.05 12.09 3.47
C LYS A 362 13.79 12.95 2.44
N LEU A 363 13.08 13.64 1.55
CA LEU A 363 13.68 14.61 0.63
C LEU A 363 14.18 15.86 1.38
N GLU A 364 13.45 16.30 2.41
CA GLU A 364 13.88 17.36 3.34
C GLU A 364 15.13 16.94 4.15
N GLU A 365 15.16 15.72 4.70
CA GLU A 365 16.34 15.15 5.37
C GLU A 365 17.56 14.97 4.45
N MET A 366 17.33 14.86 3.14
CA MET A 366 18.37 14.79 2.10
C MET A 366 18.79 16.17 1.55
N GLU A 367 18.27 17.26 2.11
CA GLU A 367 18.53 18.65 1.70
C GLU A 367 18.19 18.96 0.22
N LEU A 368 17.30 18.17 -0.41
CA LEU A 368 16.86 18.32 -1.80
C LEU A 368 15.77 19.41 -1.95
N THR A 369 16.09 20.64 -1.53
CA THR A 369 15.15 21.77 -1.47
C THR A 369 14.42 22.03 -2.79
N ASN A 370 15.13 21.97 -3.92
CA ASN A 370 14.58 22.12 -5.27
C ASN A 370 13.51 21.07 -5.63
N VAL A 371 13.59 19.87 -5.05
CA VAL A 371 12.58 18.82 -5.25
C VAL A 371 11.41 19.00 -4.28
N VAL A 372 11.71 19.40 -3.02
CA VAL A 372 10.70 19.68 -1.99
C VAL A 372 9.79 20.84 -2.38
N GLU A 373 10.33 21.92 -2.95
CA GLU A 373 9.58 23.09 -3.44
C GLU A 373 8.55 22.75 -4.54
N HIS A 374 8.73 21.64 -5.26
CA HIS A 374 7.80 21.18 -6.30
C HIS A 374 6.98 19.96 -5.87
N TYR A 375 7.25 19.42 -4.68
CA TYR A 375 6.71 18.13 -4.23
C TYR A 375 5.18 18.11 -4.23
N ASP A 376 4.54 19.13 -3.65
CA ASP A 376 3.09 19.15 -3.46
C ASP A 376 2.33 19.28 -4.80
N SER A 377 2.93 19.97 -5.79
CA SER A 377 2.39 20.03 -7.16
C SER A 377 2.57 18.69 -7.91
N LEU A 378 3.69 17.99 -7.70
CA LEU A 378 3.90 16.65 -8.27
C LEU A 378 2.93 15.62 -7.66
N ALA A 379 2.70 15.71 -6.36
CA ALA A 379 1.79 14.86 -5.60
C ALA A 379 0.31 15.24 -5.77
N GLU A 380 -0.02 16.37 -6.41
CA GLU A 380 -1.39 16.88 -6.53
C GLU A 380 -2.35 15.84 -7.14
N GLU A 381 -1.96 15.11 -8.19
CA GLU A 381 -2.77 14.02 -8.75
C GLU A 381 -3.09 12.95 -7.70
N VAL A 382 -2.16 12.62 -6.80
CA VAL A 382 -2.35 11.64 -5.72
C VAL A 382 -3.26 12.23 -4.65
N THR A 383 -3.02 13.46 -4.19
CA THR A 383 -3.86 14.14 -3.19
C THR A 383 -5.29 14.37 -3.69
N ASN A 384 -5.46 14.74 -4.95
CA ASN A 384 -6.77 14.86 -5.59
C ASN A 384 -7.41 13.49 -5.81
N ALA A 385 -6.64 12.45 -6.15
CA ALA A 385 -7.17 11.10 -6.12
C ALA A 385 -7.69 10.78 -4.71
N LEU A 386 -6.89 10.97 -3.65
CA LEU A 386 -7.20 10.67 -2.24
C LEU A 386 -8.45 11.39 -1.73
N LYS A 387 -8.65 12.66 -2.11
CA LYS A 387 -9.87 13.43 -1.80
C LYS A 387 -11.11 12.91 -2.54
N ASN A 388 -10.96 12.43 -3.77
CA ASN A 388 -12.06 11.91 -4.59
C ASN A 388 -12.19 10.38 -4.52
N TYR A 389 -11.55 9.74 -3.54
CA TYR A 389 -11.08 8.36 -3.71
C TYR A 389 -12.16 7.30 -3.48
N PHE A 390 -12.96 7.45 -2.41
CA PHE A 390 -13.74 6.35 -1.82
C PHE A 390 -15.25 6.47 -1.93
N ASP A 391 -15.73 7.43 -2.71
CA ASP A 391 -17.10 7.87 -2.63
C ASP A 391 -18.05 6.94 -3.37
N LEU A 392 -18.19 7.15 -4.68
CA LEU A 392 -19.38 6.71 -5.39
C LEU A 392 -19.58 5.18 -5.46
N LYS A 393 -18.51 4.38 -5.52
CA LYS A 393 -18.63 2.91 -5.49
C LYS A 393 -18.95 2.37 -4.10
N ARG A 394 -18.37 2.95 -3.05
CA ARG A 394 -18.60 2.49 -1.67
C ARG A 394 -19.99 2.92 -1.19
N ILE A 395 -20.40 4.16 -1.51
CA ILE A 395 -21.79 4.63 -1.36
C ILE A 395 -22.75 3.68 -2.08
N PHE A 396 -22.51 3.37 -3.36
CA PHE A 396 -23.43 2.50 -4.10
C PHE A 396 -23.43 1.06 -3.58
N TYR A 397 -22.32 0.57 -3.03
CA TYR A 397 -22.28 -0.73 -2.36
C TYR A 397 -23.07 -0.73 -1.04
N LEU A 398 -22.89 0.29 -0.19
CA LEU A 398 -23.68 0.48 1.03
C LEU A 398 -25.17 0.65 0.70
N PHE A 399 -25.49 1.37 -0.37
CA PHE A 399 -26.85 1.48 -0.92
C PHE A 399 -27.42 0.10 -1.28
N ILE A 400 -26.70 -0.75 -2.04
CA ILE A 400 -27.11 -2.12 -2.33
C ILE A 400 -27.36 -2.92 -1.03
N GLN A 401 -26.53 -2.74 -0.01
CA GLN A 401 -26.73 -3.40 1.30
C GLN A 401 -27.97 -2.90 2.06
N ILE A 402 -28.43 -1.67 1.82
CA ILE A 402 -29.64 -1.10 2.43
C ILE A 402 -30.90 -1.52 1.68
N ILE A 403 -30.91 -1.41 0.35
CA ILE A 403 -32.12 -1.68 -0.47
C ILE A 403 -32.32 -3.16 -0.81
N GLY A 404 -31.26 -3.96 -0.77
CA GLY A 404 -31.20 -5.29 -1.38
C GLY A 404 -30.78 -5.22 -2.85
N HIS A 405 -29.99 -6.19 -3.30
CA HIS A 405 -29.54 -6.26 -4.69
C HIS A 405 -30.69 -6.53 -5.68
N GLU A 406 -31.74 -7.17 -5.19
CA GLU A 406 -32.98 -7.47 -5.88
C GLU A 406 -33.83 -6.23 -6.20
N LYS A 407 -33.55 -5.07 -5.59
CA LYS A 407 -34.21 -3.78 -5.89
C LYS A 407 -33.33 -2.81 -6.68
N CYS A 408 -32.16 -3.26 -7.15
CA CYS A 408 -31.30 -2.42 -7.99
C CYS A 408 -32.00 -2.01 -9.30
N ASP A 409 -32.88 -2.84 -9.85
CA ASP A 409 -33.59 -2.52 -11.09
C ASP A 409 -34.61 -1.40 -10.87
N GLU A 410 -35.33 -1.37 -9.74
CA GLU A 410 -36.20 -0.26 -9.33
C GLU A 410 -35.40 1.06 -9.27
N PHE A 411 -34.20 1.04 -8.68
CA PHE A 411 -33.30 2.19 -8.69
C PHE A 411 -32.92 2.61 -10.11
N PHE A 412 -32.46 1.69 -10.96
CA PHE A 412 -32.03 2.03 -12.31
C PHE A 412 -33.18 2.51 -13.21
N LYS A 413 -34.39 1.96 -13.04
CA LYS A 413 -35.63 2.45 -13.66
C LYS A 413 -35.98 3.87 -13.22
N SER A 414 -35.73 4.23 -11.96
CA SER A 414 -35.99 5.58 -11.45
C SER A 414 -35.04 6.66 -11.99
N VAL A 415 -33.86 6.30 -12.54
CA VAL A 415 -32.82 7.27 -12.96
C VAL A 415 -32.55 7.34 -14.47
N GLU A 416 -32.76 6.27 -15.24
CA GLU A 416 -32.51 6.25 -16.70
C GLU A 416 -33.11 5.05 -17.46
N PHE A 417 -33.15 3.85 -16.87
CA PHE A 417 -33.35 2.61 -17.62
C PHE A 417 -34.83 2.19 -17.70
N GLU A 418 -35.51 2.58 -18.78
CA GLU A 418 -36.91 2.19 -19.01
C GLU A 418 -37.11 0.68 -19.28
N ASP A 419 -36.07 -0.02 -19.76
CA ASP A 419 -36.08 -1.47 -20.04
C ASP A 419 -35.95 -2.35 -18.78
N GLU A 420 -36.45 -3.60 -18.86
CA GLU A 420 -36.28 -4.60 -17.80
C GLU A 420 -34.82 -5.06 -17.64
N LEU A 421 -34.12 -4.43 -16.70
CA LEU A 421 -32.82 -4.90 -16.20
C LEU A 421 -32.98 -6.10 -15.24
N VAL A 422 -32.60 -7.29 -15.68
CA VAL A 422 -32.54 -8.48 -14.80
C VAL A 422 -31.21 -8.49 -14.03
N LEU A 423 -31.22 -7.92 -12.82
CA LEU A 423 -30.05 -7.85 -11.94
C LEU A 423 -30.15 -8.91 -10.83
N THR A 424 -29.36 -9.98 -10.97
CA THR A 424 -29.39 -11.18 -10.09
C THR A 424 -28.28 -11.21 -9.04
N SER A 425 -27.48 -10.14 -8.92
CA SER A 425 -26.36 -10.06 -7.97
C SER A 425 -25.91 -8.61 -7.72
N ALA A 426 -25.35 -8.35 -6.53
CA ALA A 426 -24.73 -7.06 -6.19
C ALA A 426 -23.62 -6.63 -7.17
N SER A 427 -22.93 -7.60 -7.79
CA SER A 427 -21.89 -7.34 -8.79
C SER A 427 -22.45 -6.85 -10.12
N GLN A 428 -23.60 -7.39 -10.56
CA GLN A 428 -24.34 -6.87 -11.69
C GLN A 428 -24.88 -5.47 -11.41
N CYS A 429 -25.40 -5.20 -10.19
CA CYS A 429 -25.74 -3.83 -9.79
C CYS A 429 -24.54 -2.89 -9.92
N MET A 430 -23.36 -3.30 -9.41
CA MET A 430 -22.14 -2.49 -9.42
C MET A 430 -21.59 -2.26 -10.84
N ASP A 431 -21.67 -3.25 -11.73
CA ASP A 431 -21.25 -3.12 -13.12
C ASP A 431 -22.22 -2.20 -13.91
N THR A 432 -23.54 -2.32 -13.68
CA THR A 432 -24.56 -1.40 -14.22
C THR A 432 -24.35 0.02 -13.71
N PHE A 433 -24.07 0.20 -12.42
CA PHE A 433 -23.72 1.51 -11.83
C PHE A 433 -22.47 2.13 -12.46
N VAL A 434 -21.42 1.33 -12.70
CA VAL A 434 -20.21 1.80 -13.38
C VAL A 434 -20.48 2.23 -14.83
N ASN A 435 -21.48 1.64 -15.51
CA ASN A 435 -21.87 2.04 -16.85
C ASN A 435 -22.80 3.26 -16.86
N TRP A 436 -23.76 3.32 -15.94
CA TRP A 436 -24.59 4.51 -15.68
C TRP A 436 -23.70 5.73 -15.39
N LYS A 437 -22.72 5.59 -14.48
CA LYS A 437 -21.79 6.67 -14.12
C LYS A 437 -20.95 7.20 -15.28
N LYS A 438 -20.67 6.38 -16.30
CA LYS A 438 -19.94 6.81 -17.50
C LYS A 438 -20.83 7.61 -18.46
N ARG A 439 -22.15 7.36 -18.48
CA ARG A 439 -23.10 8.09 -19.32
C ARG A 439 -23.50 9.43 -18.72
N HIS A 440 -23.61 9.50 -17.39
CA HIS A 440 -24.08 10.67 -16.64
C HIS A 440 -22.95 11.39 -15.88
N SER A 441 -21.77 11.53 -16.47
CA SER A 441 -20.56 11.98 -15.77
C SER A 441 -20.64 13.37 -15.12
N ASP A 442 -21.61 14.18 -15.53
CA ASP A 442 -21.93 15.53 -15.06
C ASP A 442 -23.01 15.58 -13.96
N GLU A 443 -23.67 14.46 -13.64
CA GLU A 443 -24.74 14.42 -12.64
C GLU A 443 -24.28 14.21 -11.20
N SER A 444 -25.10 14.71 -10.26
CA SER A 444 -25.01 14.41 -8.82
C SER A 444 -25.54 12.99 -8.52
N HIS A 445 -24.72 11.98 -8.80
CA HIS A 445 -25.05 10.58 -8.56
C HIS A 445 -25.39 10.29 -7.09
N ILE A 446 -24.72 10.98 -6.15
CA ILE A 446 -24.94 10.86 -4.71
C ILE A 446 -26.37 11.32 -4.36
N GLU A 447 -26.79 12.47 -4.89
CA GLU A 447 -28.13 13.02 -4.69
C GLU A 447 -29.21 12.09 -5.24
N LYS A 448 -29.01 11.49 -6.43
CA LYS A 448 -29.94 10.48 -6.98
C LYS A 448 -30.05 9.24 -6.08
N ILE A 449 -28.95 8.73 -5.53
CA ILE A 449 -28.94 7.61 -4.58
C ILE A 449 -29.70 7.96 -3.28
N LEU A 450 -29.39 9.12 -2.70
CA LEU A 450 -29.99 9.56 -1.42
C LEU A 450 -31.47 9.90 -1.56
N LYS A 451 -31.86 10.51 -2.69
CA LYS A 451 -33.27 10.76 -3.01
C LYS A 451 -34.06 9.46 -3.14
N PHE A 452 -33.51 8.44 -3.81
CA PHE A 452 -34.16 7.13 -3.89
C PHE A 452 -34.37 6.52 -2.50
N LEU A 453 -33.37 6.54 -1.63
CA LEU A 453 -33.49 6.05 -0.25
C LEU A 453 -34.58 6.79 0.54
N TRP A 454 -34.63 8.12 0.41
CA TRP A 454 -35.66 8.95 1.06
C TRP A 454 -37.07 8.61 0.56
N ASP A 455 -37.26 8.51 -0.76
CA ASP A 455 -38.53 8.17 -1.39
C ASP A 455 -39.01 6.76 -0.99
N HIS A 456 -38.08 5.85 -0.69
CA HIS A 456 -38.34 4.49 -0.17
C HIS A 456 -38.38 4.39 1.37
N GLY A 457 -38.54 5.53 2.07
CA GLY A 457 -38.86 5.57 3.49
C GLY A 457 -37.68 5.71 4.45
N HIS A 458 -36.43 5.69 3.97
CA HIS A 458 -35.26 5.96 4.79
C HIS A 458 -35.08 7.47 5.01
N ARG A 459 -35.99 8.09 5.77
CA ARG A 459 -36.01 9.55 5.96
C ARG A 459 -34.87 10.11 6.81
N GLU A 460 -34.07 9.25 7.42
CA GLU A 460 -32.89 9.63 8.20
C GLU A 460 -31.67 9.94 7.30
N VAL A 461 -31.70 9.59 6.00
CA VAL A 461 -30.54 9.71 5.09
C VAL A 461 -30.38 11.09 4.41
N LEU A 462 -31.04 12.14 4.91
CA LEU A 462 -31.00 13.48 4.29
C LEU A 462 -30.15 14.48 5.11
N PRO A 463 -28.80 14.44 4.99
CA PRO A 463 -27.97 15.46 5.63
C PRO A 463 -28.20 16.84 5.01
N PRO A 464 -28.02 17.94 5.76
CA PRO A 464 -28.17 19.30 5.25
C PRO A 464 -27.08 19.72 4.25
N ASP A 465 -26.03 18.91 4.05
CA ASP A 465 -24.97 19.14 3.06
C ASP A 465 -24.55 17.83 2.37
N PHE A 466 -25.08 17.60 1.17
CA PHE A 466 -24.79 16.42 0.34
C PHE A 466 -23.41 16.44 -0.33
N LYS A 467 -22.65 17.53 -0.21
CA LYS A 467 -21.32 17.65 -0.82
C LYS A 467 -20.23 17.00 0.02
N ASP A 468 -20.50 16.79 1.30
CA ASP A 468 -19.60 16.06 2.20
C ASP A 468 -19.90 14.56 2.09
N THR A 469 -19.20 13.91 1.16
CA THR A 469 -19.42 12.50 0.90
C THR A 469 -19.02 11.59 2.05
N TRP A 470 -18.11 12.04 2.92
CA TRP A 470 -17.72 11.25 4.09
C TRP A 470 -18.91 11.11 5.05
N LYS A 471 -19.64 12.19 5.30
CA LYS A 471 -20.90 12.13 6.06
C LYS A 471 -21.92 11.18 5.40
N VAL A 472 -22.00 11.15 4.07
CA VAL A 472 -22.87 10.21 3.37
C VAL A 472 -22.45 8.76 3.62
N ILE A 473 -21.16 8.43 3.55
CA ILE A 473 -20.65 7.08 3.86
C ILE A 473 -20.92 6.73 5.33
N GLU A 474 -20.71 7.65 6.26
CA GLU A 474 -20.95 7.46 7.70
C GLU A 474 -22.44 7.16 7.99
N ILE A 475 -23.36 7.95 7.44
CA ILE A 475 -24.81 7.76 7.58
C ILE A 475 -25.22 6.40 6.99
N LEU A 476 -24.80 6.07 5.76
CA LEU A 476 -25.15 4.79 5.14
C LEU A 476 -24.56 3.59 5.89
N SER A 477 -23.33 3.71 6.41
CA SER A 477 -22.71 2.68 7.24
C SER A 477 -23.43 2.50 8.58
N THR A 478 -23.96 3.57 9.17
CA THR A 478 -24.80 3.51 10.37
C THR A 478 -26.11 2.78 10.10
N ILE A 479 -26.76 3.03 8.96
CA ILE A 479 -27.99 2.32 8.56
C ILE A 479 -27.70 0.82 8.35
N VAL A 480 -26.62 0.47 7.64
CA VAL A 480 -26.21 -0.94 7.46
C VAL A 480 -25.88 -1.60 8.81
N GLY A 481 -25.19 -0.89 9.71
CA GLY A 481 -24.90 -1.38 11.06
C GLY A 481 -26.16 -1.70 11.86
N ASN A 482 -27.13 -0.77 11.86
CA ASN A 482 -28.42 -0.97 12.53
C ASN A 482 -29.24 -2.11 11.90
N LEU A 483 -29.24 -2.24 10.56
CA LEU A 483 -29.88 -3.37 9.86
C LEU A 483 -29.25 -4.73 10.24
N SER A 484 -27.92 -4.77 10.43
CA SER A 484 -27.22 -6.00 10.84
C SER A 484 -27.56 -6.45 12.27
N LEU A 485 -27.95 -5.52 13.15
CA LEU A 485 -28.46 -5.83 14.49
C LEU A 485 -29.89 -6.38 14.42
N ILE A 486 -30.77 -5.71 13.66
CA ILE A 486 -32.18 -6.12 13.49
C ILE A 486 -32.30 -7.52 12.90
N ASN A 487 -31.51 -7.86 11.89
CA ASN A 487 -31.52 -9.18 11.26
C ASN A 487 -30.91 -10.30 12.12
N HIS A 488 -30.20 -9.97 13.22
CA HIS A 488 -29.68 -10.96 14.16
C HIS A 488 -30.67 -11.28 15.29
N GLU A 489 -31.56 -10.37 15.68
CA GLU A 489 -32.59 -10.64 16.69
C GLU A 489 -33.72 -11.54 16.16
N SER A 490 -33.99 -11.52 14.85
CA SER A 490 -35.06 -12.31 14.21
C SER A 490 -34.75 -13.80 14.01
N THR A 491 -33.61 -14.31 14.49
CA THR A 491 -33.25 -15.75 14.44
C THR A 491 -33.28 -16.45 15.80
N ILE A 492 -33.83 -15.81 16.84
CA ILE A 492 -34.16 -16.48 18.11
C ILE A 492 -35.63 -16.94 18.05
N GLU A 493 -35.90 -17.98 17.26
CA GLU A 493 -37.15 -18.73 17.43
C GLU A 493 -37.12 -19.46 18.76
N LEU A 494 -38.15 -19.26 19.59
CA LEU A 494 -38.31 -19.99 20.83
C LEU A 494 -38.53 -21.48 20.53
N GLU A 495 -37.67 -22.34 21.07
CA GLU A 495 -38.08 -23.72 21.36
C GLU A 495 -39.20 -23.69 22.43
N VAL A 496 -40.44 -23.64 21.97
CA VAL A 496 -41.61 -23.93 22.80
C VAL A 496 -41.54 -25.41 23.14
N SER A 497 -41.19 -25.70 24.39
CA SER A 497 -41.14 -27.07 24.91
C SER A 497 -42.55 -27.66 25.03
N ASP A 498 -42.95 -28.43 24.03
CA ASP A 498 -44.20 -29.20 24.04
C ASP A 498 -44.12 -30.36 25.05
N ASN A 499 -44.44 -30.05 26.31
CA ASN A 499 -44.72 -31.03 27.33
C ASN A 499 -46.12 -31.63 27.11
N SER A 500 -46.21 -32.69 26.28
CA SER A 500 -47.42 -33.52 26.22
C SER A 500 -47.12 -35.00 26.46
N HIS A 501 -47.68 -35.48 27.56
CA HIS A 501 -47.75 -36.86 28.06
C HIS A 501 -47.60 -38.01 27.06
N ASN A 502 -46.83 -39.03 27.48
CA ASN A 502 -47.32 -40.41 27.42
C ASN A 502 -46.78 -41.22 28.62
N SER A 503 -47.70 -41.75 29.43
CA SER A 503 -47.41 -42.73 30.50
C SER A 503 -48.66 -43.55 30.76
N LEU A 504 -48.79 -44.64 30.03
CA LEU A 504 -49.57 -45.83 30.38
C LEU A 504 -48.81 -47.05 29.87
#